data_AF-A0A382NVA6-F1
#
_entry.id   AF-A0A382NVA6-F1
#
_cell.length_a   1.000
_cell.length_b   1.000
_cell.length_c   1.000
_cell.angle_alpha   90.00
_cell.angle_beta   90.00
_cell.angle_gamma   90.00
#
_symmetry.space_group_name_H-M   'P 1'
#
loop_
_entity.id
_entity.type
_entity.pdbx_description
1 polymer ?
#
loop_
_entity_poly.entity_id
_entity_poly.type
_entity_poly.pdbx_seq_one_letter_code
_entity_poly.pdbx_strand_id
1 'polypeptide(L)'
;WRGKGLDLYGPCYHGGKRPFICHPNGEPLWGNPPVNPWMLDGDTSTRAHYTGFSTLNNRICLLYDLSKAGRRTKVRQTLFSANDAVVRSYLLRSPSPSRSNNSMPGFIGGISHKAHIEMGEPVELNIPNVAAIQRAKDILVCILKGKGNLQSKLDVIKYSEEQFTEEGSTAGNKFVKSESKMAQIIYSTLSLPHSINKPLQFELITLSAPDKATAIRMARNWKQPQTATKSTQPHVQPANPKARRSFVLDPHYRIEALALPEINLFATGMDWLSKDQLAICTYTGEVWIVEKATGPVKEMKYRRFARGMNEPMGLLVKDGKIHLGNKAELTRLADTDNDGVADLFERVCSDWDYTGSYNSFS
;
A
#
# COMPACT_ATOMS: atom_id res chain seq x y z
N TRP A 1 5.98 -13.91 -4.10
CA TRP A 1 7.28 -14.30 -3.53
C TRP A 1 7.11 -15.63 -2.77
N ARG A 2 8.13 -16.48 -2.62
CA ARG A 2 8.05 -17.80 -1.92
C ARG A 2 9.27 -17.99 -0.98
N GLY A 3 9.03 -18.33 0.31
CA GLY A 3 10.09 -18.57 1.31
C GLY A 3 9.85 -17.90 2.68
N LYS A 4 10.94 -17.52 3.40
CA LYS A 4 10.95 -16.57 4.55
C LYS A 4 10.69 -15.08 4.21
N GLY A 5 9.53 -14.52 4.53
CA GLY A 5 9.07 -13.16 4.17
C GLY A 5 10.09 -12.06 3.76
N LEU A 6 10.12 -10.97 4.52
CA LEU A 6 10.99 -9.82 4.28
C LEU A 6 11.82 -9.61 5.53
N ASP A 7 13.13 -9.43 5.37
CA ASP A 7 13.96 -8.94 6.45
C ASP A 7 13.78 -7.42 6.51
N LEU A 8 13.08 -6.97 7.56
CA LEU A 8 12.71 -5.58 7.76
C LEU A 8 13.65 -4.96 8.78
N TYR A 9 14.43 -3.99 8.32
CA TYR A 9 15.41 -3.29 9.13
C TYR A 9 15.03 -1.81 9.29
N GLY A 10 15.53 -1.19 10.35
CA GLY A 10 15.27 0.22 10.65
C GLY A 10 14.63 0.44 12.02
N PRO A 11 14.37 1.70 12.38
CA PRO A 11 13.82 2.08 13.68
C PRO A 11 12.52 1.37 14.04
N CYS A 12 11.62 1.21 13.07
CA CYS A 12 10.31 0.60 13.28
C CYS A 12 10.36 -0.89 13.68
N TYR A 13 11.46 -1.59 13.38
CA TYR A 13 11.55 -3.04 13.57
C TYR A 13 12.57 -3.43 14.63
N HIS A 14 13.66 -2.68 14.74
CA HIS A 14 14.75 -3.00 15.67
C HIS A 14 15.16 -1.83 16.57
N GLY A 15 14.53 -0.66 16.44
CA GLY A 15 14.89 0.55 17.20
C GLY A 15 16.27 1.13 16.88
N GLY A 16 17.01 0.54 15.94
CA GLY A 16 18.36 0.97 15.57
C GLY A 16 18.39 2.16 14.63
N LYS A 17 19.42 2.99 14.75
CA LYS A 17 19.66 4.18 13.91
C LYS A 17 20.26 3.82 12.54
N ARG A 18 19.50 3.11 11.72
CA ARG A 18 19.88 2.69 10.36
C ARG A 18 18.75 2.96 9.38
N PRO A 19 19.02 3.08 8.07
CA PRO A 19 17.97 3.22 7.06
C PRO A 19 16.88 2.15 7.22
N PHE A 20 15.65 2.49 6.86
CA PHE A 20 14.63 1.49 6.63
C PHE A 20 15.02 0.67 5.41
N ILE A 21 15.33 -0.60 5.61
CA ILE A 21 15.73 -1.50 4.54
C ILE A 21 14.80 -2.70 4.54
N CYS A 22 14.26 -3.00 3.37
CA CYS A 22 13.44 -4.16 3.11
C CYS A 22 14.24 -5.11 2.20
N HIS A 23 14.81 -6.17 2.78
CA HIS A 23 15.53 -7.18 2.03
C HIS A 23 14.65 -8.41 1.79
N PRO A 24 14.38 -8.79 0.53
CA PRO A 24 13.68 -10.04 0.24
C PRO A 24 14.58 -11.24 0.56
N ASN A 25 14.13 -12.15 1.43
CA ASN A 25 14.93 -13.30 1.90
C ASN A 25 14.47 -14.64 1.30
N GLY A 26 14.39 -14.69 -0.04
CA GLY A 26 13.76 -15.81 -0.75
C GLY A 26 13.29 -15.43 -2.16
N GLU A 27 12.52 -16.32 -2.77
CA GLU A 27 12.43 -16.39 -4.23
C GLU A 27 11.37 -15.45 -4.83
N PRO A 28 11.77 -14.51 -5.72
CA PRO A 28 10.85 -13.75 -6.53
C PRO A 28 10.00 -14.67 -7.41
N LEU A 29 8.67 -14.52 -7.34
CA LEU A 29 7.78 -15.30 -8.21
C LEU A 29 7.75 -14.70 -9.62
N TRP A 30 7.65 -13.38 -9.73
CA TRP A 30 7.64 -12.55 -10.95
C TRP A 30 7.82 -11.09 -10.53
N GLY A 31 8.13 -10.21 -11.47
CA GLY A 31 8.26 -8.77 -11.31
C GLY A 31 8.17 -8.05 -12.66
N ASN A 32 7.50 -6.90 -12.68
CA ASN A 32 7.47 -6.07 -13.87
C ASN A 32 8.66 -5.09 -13.85
N PRO A 33 9.25 -4.75 -15.01
CA PRO A 33 10.17 -3.62 -15.09
C PRO A 33 9.43 -2.32 -14.69
N PRO A 34 10.16 -1.26 -14.28
CA PRO A 34 9.60 0.01 -13.82
C PRO A 34 9.02 0.85 -14.98
N VAL A 35 7.99 0.31 -15.63
CA VAL A 35 7.20 0.99 -16.68
C VAL A 35 5.79 1.24 -16.17
N ASN A 36 5.13 2.28 -16.68
CA ASN A 36 3.74 2.51 -16.34
C ASN A 36 2.87 1.33 -16.82
N PRO A 37 2.17 0.63 -15.90
CA PRO A 37 1.34 -0.49 -16.28
C PRO A 37 0.00 -0.08 -16.87
N TRP A 38 -0.44 1.18 -16.73
CA TRP A 38 -1.75 1.64 -17.17
C TRP A 38 -1.66 2.50 -18.43
N MET A 39 -2.59 2.29 -19.37
CA MET A 39 -2.79 3.20 -20.51
C MET A 39 -4.27 3.47 -20.71
N LEU A 40 -4.64 4.75 -20.82
CA LEU A 40 -5.98 5.25 -21.13
C LEU A 40 -6.07 5.66 -22.60
N ASP A 41 -6.95 5.03 -23.36
CA ASP A 41 -7.04 5.07 -24.84
C ASP A 41 -5.69 4.83 -25.54
N GLY A 42 -4.89 3.90 -25.03
CA GLY A 42 -3.56 3.59 -25.60
C GLY A 42 -2.51 4.68 -25.40
N ASP A 43 -2.77 5.69 -24.57
CA ASP A 43 -1.87 6.81 -24.35
C ASP A 43 -0.77 6.48 -23.32
N THR A 44 0.48 6.59 -23.75
CA THR A 44 1.68 6.38 -22.93
C THR A 44 1.92 7.51 -21.91
N SER A 45 1.27 8.67 -22.08
CA SER A 45 1.33 9.79 -21.14
C SER A 45 0.44 9.60 -19.91
N THR A 46 -0.35 8.52 -19.84
CA THR A 46 -1.14 8.17 -18.66
C THR A 46 -0.26 8.25 -17.40
N ARG A 47 -0.81 8.75 -16.30
CA ARG A 47 -0.10 8.80 -15.00
C ARG A 47 -0.92 8.08 -13.95
N ALA A 48 -0.24 7.33 -13.09
CA ALA A 48 -0.81 6.77 -11.87
C ALA A 48 -0.28 7.61 -10.69
N HIS A 49 -1.19 8.22 -9.94
CA HIS A 49 -0.87 9.05 -8.78
C HIS A 49 -1.30 8.31 -7.52
N TYR A 50 -0.34 7.84 -6.74
CA TYR A 50 -0.63 7.21 -5.45
C TYR A 50 -1.32 8.20 -4.50
N THR A 51 -2.36 7.75 -3.82
CA THR A 51 -3.13 8.57 -2.88
C THR A 51 -3.20 7.96 -1.48
N GLY A 52 -2.57 6.80 -1.28
CA GLY A 52 -2.56 6.11 0.01
C GLY A 52 -2.95 4.63 -0.09
N PHE A 53 -3.27 4.03 1.04
CA PHE A 53 -3.68 2.64 1.14
C PHE A 53 -4.74 2.43 2.22
N SER A 54 -5.36 1.26 2.21
CA SER A 54 -6.25 0.80 3.27
C SER A 54 -5.89 -0.62 3.69
N THR A 55 -6.07 -0.91 4.98
CA THR A 55 -5.89 -2.22 5.62
C THR A 55 -7.22 -2.84 6.04
N LEU A 56 -8.35 -2.22 5.67
CA LEU A 56 -9.70 -2.66 6.01
C LEU A 56 -9.88 -4.14 5.66
N ASN A 57 -10.57 -4.88 6.53
CA ASN A 57 -10.79 -6.32 6.38
C ASN A 57 -9.49 -7.14 6.31
N ASN A 58 -8.40 -6.67 6.92
CA ASN A 58 -7.10 -7.35 6.89
C ASN A 58 -6.57 -7.59 5.45
N ARG A 59 -6.87 -6.65 4.54
CA ARG A 59 -6.38 -6.67 3.17
C ARG A 59 -5.67 -5.38 2.84
N ILE A 60 -4.53 -5.48 2.16
CA ILE A 60 -3.87 -4.31 1.59
C ILE A 60 -4.63 -3.89 0.33
N CYS A 61 -5.15 -2.67 0.35
CA CYS A 61 -5.82 -2.03 -0.76
C CYS A 61 -5.05 -0.75 -1.12
N LEU A 62 -4.33 -0.77 -2.24
CA LEU A 62 -3.64 0.42 -2.76
C LEU A 62 -4.65 1.36 -3.39
N LEU A 63 -4.52 2.65 -3.12
CA LEU A 63 -5.38 3.72 -3.61
C LEU A 63 -4.55 4.62 -4.51
N TYR A 64 -5.01 4.82 -5.74
CA TYR A 64 -4.36 5.73 -6.69
C TYR A 64 -5.34 6.23 -7.73
N ASP A 65 -5.01 7.35 -8.35
CA ASP A 65 -5.77 7.92 -9.46
C ASP A 65 -5.01 7.68 -10.78
N LEU A 66 -5.73 7.26 -11.81
CA LEU A 66 -5.23 7.33 -13.18
C LEU A 66 -5.67 8.65 -13.78
N SER A 67 -4.73 9.38 -14.39
CA SER A 67 -5.01 10.66 -15.03
C SER A 67 -4.50 10.68 -16.48
N LYS A 68 -5.25 11.40 -17.32
CA LYS A 68 -4.92 11.72 -18.71
C LYS A 68 -5.62 13.00 -19.12
N ALA A 69 -4.88 14.00 -19.60
CA ALA A 69 -5.44 15.24 -20.15
C ALA A 69 -6.59 15.85 -19.31
N GLY A 70 -6.41 15.90 -17.98
CA GLY A 70 -7.42 16.39 -17.02
C GLY A 70 -8.53 15.40 -16.64
N ARG A 71 -8.74 14.31 -17.39
CA ARG A 71 -9.66 13.23 -17.01
C ARG A 71 -9.00 12.34 -15.95
N ARG A 72 -9.78 11.89 -14.97
CA ARG A 72 -9.31 11.02 -13.90
C ARG A 72 -10.26 9.87 -13.60
N THR A 73 -9.70 8.74 -13.18
CA THR A 73 -10.46 7.64 -12.56
C THR A 73 -9.74 7.16 -11.32
N LYS A 74 -10.48 6.92 -10.23
CA LYS A 74 -9.92 6.36 -9.01
C LYS A 74 -9.76 4.85 -9.18
N VAL A 75 -8.69 4.30 -8.65
CA VAL A 75 -8.41 2.87 -8.62
C VAL A 75 -8.23 2.43 -7.18
N ARG A 76 -8.95 1.37 -6.82
CA ARG A 76 -8.67 0.57 -5.63
C ARG A 76 -8.13 -0.76 -6.08
N GLN A 77 -6.91 -1.10 -5.67
CA GLN A 77 -6.28 -2.36 -6.00
C GLN A 77 -6.05 -3.16 -4.71
N THR A 78 -6.85 -4.19 -4.50
CA THR A 78 -6.75 -5.07 -3.32
C THR A 78 -5.92 -6.30 -3.68
N LEU A 79 -4.91 -6.61 -2.86
CA LEU A 79 -3.99 -7.72 -3.06
C LEU A 79 -4.14 -8.76 -1.94
N PHE A 80 -4.18 -10.03 -2.31
CA PHE A 80 -4.15 -11.15 -1.37
C PHE A 80 -3.68 -12.43 -2.07
N SER A 81 -3.26 -13.43 -1.29
CA SER A 81 -2.99 -14.79 -1.78
C SER A 81 -4.17 -15.71 -1.53
N ALA A 82 -4.42 -16.63 -2.44
CA ALA A 82 -5.46 -17.66 -2.31
C ALA A 82 -5.15 -18.86 -3.21
N ASN A 83 -5.19 -20.08 -2.65
CA ASN A 83 -4.96 -21.34 -3.39
C ASN A 83 -3.72 -21.27 -4.31
N ASP A 84 -2.56 -20.92 -3.73
CA ASP A 84 -1.26 -20.75 -4.43
C ASP A 84 -1.24 -19.75 -5.59
N ALA A 85 -2.24 -18.86 -5.65
CA ALA A 85 -2.28 -17.74 -6.58
C ALA A 85 -2.20 -16.41 -5.84
N VAL A 86 -1.71 -15.39 -6.53
CA VAL A 86 -1.83 -13.99 -6.12
C VAL A 86 -3.02 -13.39 -6.85
N VAL A 87 -3.99 -12.89 -6.10
CA VAL A 87 -5.19 -12.24 -6.62
C VAL A 87 -5.02 -10.73 -6.49
N ARG A 88 -5.16 -10.02 -7.61
CA ARG A 88 -5.24 -8.56 -7.66
C ARG A 88 -6.65 -8.18 -8.10
N SER A 89 -7.43 -7.65 -7.17
CA SER A 89 -8.81 -7.18 -7.41
C SER A 89 -8.78 -5.69 -7.66
N TYR A 90 -9.39 -5.24 -8.76
CA TYR A 90 -9.40 -3.85 -9.19
C TYR A 90 -10.83 -3.32 -9.19
N LEU A 91 -11.01 -2.15 -8.58
CA LEU A 91 -12.25 -1.37 -8.64
C LEU A 91 -11.92 0.02 -9.16
N LEU A 92 -12.38 0.31 -10.37
CA LEU A 92 -12.23 1.60 -11.01
C LEU A 92 -13.54 2.36 -10.88
N ARG A 93 -13.46 3.57 -10.31
CA ARG A 93 -14.63 4.42 -10.11
C ARG A 93 -14.34 5.84 -10.60
N SER A 94 -15.23 6.33 -11.45
CA SER A 94 -15.30 7.74 -11.81
C SER A 94 -15.48 8.59 -10.55
N PRO A 95 -14.74 9.71 -10.41
CA PRO A 95 -15.00 10.64 -9.31
C PRO A 95 -16.48 11.02 -9.29
N SER A 96 -17.13 10.88 -8.13
CA SER A 96 -18.50 11.39 -7.96
C SER A 96 -18.50 12.89 -8.22
N PRO A 97 -19.53 13.46 -8.85
CA PRO A 97 -19.62 14.90 -8.90
C PRO A 97 -19.67 15.44 -7.47
N SER A 98 -18.69 16.27 -7.12
CA SER A 98 -18.69 16.94 -5.84
C SER A 98 -19.82 17.98 -5.83
N ARG A 99 -20.29 18.38 -4.64
CA ARG A 99 -21.26 19.49 -4.51
C ARG A 99 -20.70 20.84 -4.97
N SER A 100 -19.41 20.95 -5.29
CA SER A 100 -18.85 22.11 -5.99
C SER A 100 -18.83 21.87 -7.50
N ASN A 101 -19.12 22.91 -8.28
CA ASN A 101 -19.25 22.93 -9.75
C ASN A 101 -18.00 22.50 -10.55
N ASN A 102 -16.99 21.89 -9.92
CA ASN A 102 -15.73 21.46 -10.53
C ASN A 102 -15.58 19.92 -10.61
N SER A 103 -16.71 19.21 -10.71
CA SER A 103 -16.67 17.76 -10.92
C SER A 103 -16.20 17.41 -12.33
N MET A 104 -14.94 16.98 -12.43
CA MET A 104 -14.41 16.43 -13.69
C MET A 104 -15.16 15.14 -14.05
N PRO A 105 -15.57 14.97 -15.32
CA PRO A 105 -16.32 13.79 -15.75
C PRO A 105 -15.49 12.51 -15.57
N GLY A 106 -16.18 11.43 -15.24
CA GLY A 106 -15.59 10.09 -15.21
C GLY A 106 -14.90 9.71 -16.51
N PHE A 107 -13.88 8.85 -16.44
CA PHE A 107 -13.18 8.41 -17.64
C PHE A 107 -14.05 7.45 -18.47
N ILE A 108 -14.31 7.84 -19.72
CA ILE A 108 -14.97 7.05 -20.76
C ILE A 108 -13.93 6.81 -21.85
N GLY A 109 -13.74 5.55 -22.26
CA GLY A 109 -12.70 5.19 -23.21
C GLY A 109 -12.09 3.80 -22.98
N GLY A 110 -11.02 3.53 -23.70
CA GLY A 110 -10.22 2.32 -23.58
C GLY A 110 -9.39 2.35 -22.31
N ILE A 111 -9.41 1.26 -21.55
CA ILE A 111 -8.54 1.07 -20.39
C ILE A 111 -7.72 -0.18 -20.63
N SER A 112 -6.40 -0.07 -20.49
CA SER A 112 -5.52 -1.23 -20.53
C SER A 112 -4.55 -1.23 -19.35
N HIS A 113 -4.21 -2.44 -18.91
CA HIS A 113 -3.31 -2.71 -17.79
C HIS A 113 -2.34 -3.84 -18.16
N LYS A 114 -1.04 -3.55 -18.15
CA LYS A 114 0.03 -4.56 -18.29
C LYS A 114 0.10 -5.35 -16.99
N ALA A 115 -0.63 -6.46 -16.96
CA ALA A 115 -0.72 -7.36 -15.82
C ALA A 115 0.63 -8.00 -15.49
N HIS A 116 1.40 -8.37 -16.52
CA HIS A 116 2.73 -8.97 -16.43
C HIS A 116 3.61 -8.53 -17.59
N ILE A 117 4.90 -8.38 -17.34
CA ILE A 117 5.95 -8.13 -18.32
C ILE A 117 7.18 -8.93 -17.88
N GLU A 118 7.48 -10.03 -18.56
CA GLU A 118 8.47 -11.03 -18.10
C GLU A 118 9.33 -11.51 -19.27
N MET A 119 10.56 -11.95 -18.94
CA MET A 119 11.40 -12.67 -19.91
C MET A 119 10.76 -14.02 -20.24
N GLY A 120 10.64 -14.33 -21.53
CA GLY A 120 9.98 -15.54 -22.02
C GLY A 120 9.16 -15.27 -23.28
N GLU A 121 8.31 -16.23 -23.62
CA GLU A 121 7.49 -16.20 -24.83
C GLU A 121 6.00 -16.38 -24.48
N PRO A 122 5.07 -15.67 -25.15
CA PRO A 122 3.64 -15.95 -25.04
C PRO A 122 3.34 -17.42 -25.35
N VAL A 123 2.47 -18.06 -24.56
CA VAL A 123 2.02 -19.43 -24.81
C VAL A 123 0.50 -19.53 -24.74
N GLU A 124 -0.10 -20.13 -25.76
CA GLU A 124 -1.54 -20.36 -25.82
C GLU A 124 -1.94 -21.59 -25.00
N LEU A 125 -2.87 -21.38 -24.07
CA LEU A 125 -3.47 -22.44 -23.27
C LEU A 125 -4.87 -22.86 -23.77
N ASN A 126 -5.45 -22.13 -24.72
CA ASN A 126 -6.78 -22.36 -25.28
C ASN A 126 -7.89 -22.42 -24.20
N ILE A 127 -7.81 -21.50 -23.24
CA ILE A 127 -8.82 -21.31 -22.19
C ILE A 127 -9.31 -19.86 -22.26
N PRO A 128 -10.64 -19.61 -22.35
CA PRO A 128 -11.17 -18.25 -22.33
C PRO A 128 -10.71 -17.47 -21.10
N ASN A 129 -10.41 -16.18 -21.27
CA ASN A 129 -9.97 -15.29 -20.19
C ASN A 129 -8.68 -15.73 -19.49
N VAL A 130 -7.82 -16.51 -20.16
CA VAL A 130 -6.51 -16.91 -19.65
C VAL A 130 -5.43 -16.54 -20.65
N ALA A 131 -4.35 -15.93 -20.16
CA ALA A 131 -3.14 -15.67 -20.91
C ALA A 131 -1.93 -16.19 -20.12
N ALA A 132 -0.86 -16.58 -20.82
CA ALA A 132 0.32 -17.16 -20.18
C ALA A 132 1.62 -16.79 -20.88
N ILE A 133 2.72 -16.86 -20.12
CA ILE A 133 4.10 -16.66 -20.57
C ILE A 133 4.90 -17.91 -20.19
N GLN A 134 5.52 -18.56 -21.17
CA GLN A 134 6.55 -19.56 -20.96
C GLN A 134 7.85 -18.85 -20.57
N ARG A 135 8.27 -19.01 -19.31
CA ARG A 135 9.53 -18.50 -18.78
C ARG A 135 10.56 -19.62 -18.76
N ALA A 136 11.81 -19.29 -18.41
CA ALA A 136 12.89 -20.28 -18.32
C ALA A 136 12.61 -21.39 -17.28
N LYS A 137 11.94 -21.06 -16.17
CA LYS A 137 11.74 -21.98 -15.04
C LYS A 137 10.34 -22.58 -14.93
N ASP A 138 9.34 -21.94 -15.53
CA ASP A 138 7.93 -22.26 -15.35
C ASP A 138 7.06 -21.56 -16.41
N ILE A 139 5.74 -21.75 -16.32
CA ILE A 139 4.74 -21.02 -17.06
C ILE A 139 4.00 -20.10 -16.09
N LEU A 140 4.08 -18.79 -16.33
CA LEU A 140 3.31 -17.79 -15.62
C LEU A 140 1.91 -17.70 -16.24
N VAL A 141 0.87 -17.95 -15.46
CA VAL A 141 -0.52 -17.95 -15.93
C VAL A 141 -1.27 -16.81 -15.28
N CYS A 142 -2.03 -16.05 -16.07
CA CYS A 142 -2.94 -15.03 -15.60
C CYS A 142 -4.37 -15.34 -16.05
N ILE A 143 -5.29 -15.40 -15.08
CA ILE A 143 -6.71 -15.62 -15.29
C ILE A 143 -7.44 -14.31 -15.01
N LEU A 144 -8.34 -13.92 -15.89
CA LEU A 144 -9.23 -12.78 -15.72
C LEU A 144 -10.60 -13.25 -15.21
N LYS A 145 -11.07 -12.61 -14.14
CA LYS A 145 -12.49 -12.66 -13.73
C LYS A 145 -13.10 -11.26 -13.85
N GLY A 146 -14.28 -11.17 -14.46
CA GLY A 146 -14.98 -9.91 -14.71
C GLY A 146 -14.92 -9.48 -16.17
N LYS A 147 -15.31 -8.23 -16.45
CA LYS A 147 -15.42 -7.71 -17.82
C LYS A 147 -14.05 -7.34 -18.38
N GLY A 148 -13.82 -7.66 -19.66
CA GLY A 148 -12.63 -7.29 -20.42
C GLY A 148 -12.05 -8.49 -21.14
N ASN A 149 -10.81 -8.35 -21.61
CA ASN A 149 -10.07 -9.40 -22.28
C ASN A 149 -8.61 -9.42 -21.81
N LEU A 150 -7.99 -10.61 -21.84
CA LEU A 150 -6.55 -10.77 -21.71
C LEU A 150 -5.94 -11.09 -23.07
N GLN A 151 -4.80 -10.49 -23.35
CA GLN A 151 -3.97 -10.80 -24.51
C GLN A 151 -2.52 -10.93 -24.06
N SER A 152 -1.81 -11.89 -24.65
CA SER A 152 -0.36 -11.95 -24.53
C SER A 152 0.28 -11.50 -25.84
N LYS A 153 1.40 -10.78 -25.74
CA LYS A 153 2.18 -10.34 -26.90
C LYS A 153 3.66 -10.26 -26.55
N LEU A 154 4.50 -10.24 -27.57
CA LEU A 154 5.94 -10.01 -27.44
C LEU A 154 6.28 -8.62 -27.95
N ASP A 155 7.09 -7.86 -27.22
CA ASP A 155 7.44 -6.48 -27.59
C ASP A 155 8.81 -6.09 -27.03
N VAL A 156 9.40 -5.03 -27.56
CA VAL A 156 10.63 -4.44 -26.99
C VAL A 156 10.26 -3.47 -25.87
N ILE A 157 10.73 -3.75 -24.66
CA ILE A 157 10.47 -2.94 -23.48
C ILE A 157 11.72 -2.14 -23.14
N LYS A 158 11.57 -0.81 -23.14
CA LYS A 158 12.60 0.14 -22.70
C LYS A 158 12.21 0.70 -21.36
N TYR A 159 13.15 0.70 -20.41
CA TYR A 159 12.93 1.26 -19.08
C TYR A 159 14.23 1.80 -18.49
N SER A 160 14.09 2.64 -17.48
CA SER A 160 15.20 3.14 -16.68
C SER A 160 14.95 2.79 -15.23
N GLU A 161 15.95 2.26 -14.56
CA GLU A 161 15.90 1.91 -13.14
C GLU A 161 16.91 2.76 -12.37
N GLU A 162 16.45 3.33 -11.25
CA GLU A 162 17.31 4.04 -10.33
C GLU A 162 17.98 3.03 -9.39
N GLN A 163 19.31 3.05 -9.34
CA GLN A 163 20.10 2.22 -8.45
C GLN A 163 20.37 2.95 -7.14
N PHE A 164 19.60 2.61 -6.11
CA PHE A 164 19.76 3.15 -4.78
C PHE A 164 21.04 2.62 -4.13
N THR A 165 21.97 3.52 -3.79
CA THR A 165 23.14 3.21 -2.95
C THR A 165 23.21 4.15 -1.76
N GLU A 166 23.98 3.80 -0.74
CA GLU A 166 24.18 4.67 0.42
C GLU A 166 24.87 5.99 -0.02
N GLU A 167 25.88 5.93 -0.89
CA GLU A 167 26.51 7.13 -1.46
C GLU A 167 25.52 7.91 -2.34
N GLY A 168 24.68 7.21 -3.11
CA GLY A 168 23.67 7.81 -3.97
C GLY A 168 22.58 8.57 -3.19
N SER A 169 22.31 8.18 -1.95
CA SER A 169 21.41 8.95 -1.06
C SER A 169 21.92 10.37 -0.75
N THR A 170 23.21 10.63 -0.95
CA THR A 170 23.83 11.95 -0.70
C THR A 170 24.26 12.63 -2.01
N ALA A 171 24.81 11.88 -2.97
CA ALA A 171 25.35 12.41 -4.22
C ALA A 171 24.41 12.29 -5.44
N GLY A 172 23.24 11.65 -5.27
CA GLY A 172 22.32 11.28 -6.34
C GLY A 172 22.55 9.85 -6.84
N ASN A 173 21.46 9.12 -7.04
CA ASN A 173 21.51 7.75 -7.55
C ASN A 173 21.75 7.71 -9.06
N LYS A 174 22.32 6.59 -9.54
CA LYS A 174 22.54 6.36 -10.97
C LYS A 174 21.29 5.76 -11.61
N PHE A 175 21.00 6.18 -12.83
CA PHE A 175 19.94 5.58 -13.66
C PHE A 175 20.55 4.62 -14.69
N VAL A 176 20.13 3.36 -14.63
CA VAL A 176 20.50 2.33 -15.61
C VAL A 176 19.38 2.18 -16.62
N LYS A 177 19.71 2.39 -17.90
CA LYS A 177 18.78 2.19 -19.02
C LYS A 177 18.89 0.76 -19.52
N SER A 178 17.73 0.13 -19.72
CA SER A 178 17.60 -1.26 -20.16
C SER A 178 16.63 -1.34 -21.32
N GLU A 179 16.93 -2.22 -22.27
CA GLU A 179 16.09 -2.52 -23.43
C GLU A 179 16.13 -4.02 -23.72
N SER A 180 14.98 -4.68 -23.59
CA SER A 180 14.85 -6.13 -23.73
C SER A 180 13.56 -6.51 -24.43
N LYS A 181 13.59 -7.57 -25.25
CA LYS A 181 12.38 -8.18 -25.80
C LYS A 181 11.71 -9.04 -24.73
N MET A 182 10.49 -8.69 -24.33
CA MET A 182 9.79 -9.34 -23.20
C MET A 182 8.35 -9.66 -23.57
N ALA A 183 7.85 -10.77 -23.03
CA ALA A 183 6.45 -11.14 -23.16
C ALA A 183 5.61 -10.31 -22.19
N GLN A 184 4.43 -9.88 -22.64
CA GLN A 184 3.48 -9.11 -21.87
C GLN A 184 2.17 -9.88 -21.76
N ILE A 185 1.49 -9.79 -20.61
CA ILE A 185 0.07 -10.09 -20.48
C ILE A 185 -0.65 -8.77 -20.22
N ILE A 186 -1.61 -8.43 -21.08
CA ILE A 186 -2.29 -7.14 -21.10
C ILE A 186 -3.79 -7.40 -20.91
N TYR A 187 -4.35 -6.80 -19.86
CA TYR A 187 -5.78 -6.64 -19.68
C TYR A 187 -6.27 -5.43 -20.47
N SER A 188 -7.40 -5.54 -21.15
CA SER A 188 -8.07 -4.43 -21.83
C SER A 188 -9.58 -4.47 -21.60
N THR A 189 -10.20 -3.30 -21.58
CA THR A 189 -11.66 -3.14 -21.49
C THR A 189 -12.10 -1.76 -21.99
N LEU A 190 -13.41 -1.59 -22.15
CA LEU A 190 -14.04 -0.31 -22.50
C LEU A 190 -14.93 0.17 -21.35
N SER A 191 -14.66 1.39 -20.90
CA SER A 191 -15.54 2.18 -20.03
C SER A 191 -16.53 2.95 -20.89
N LEU A 192 -17.83 2.69 -20.71
CA LEU A 192 -18.91 3.26 -21.54
C LEU A 192 -19.73 4.29 -20.74
N PRO A 193 -20.41 5.25 -21.39
CA PRO A 193 -21.21 6.29 -20.72
C PRO A 193 -22.25 5.73 -19.73
N HIS A 194 -22.98 4.67 -20.11
CA HIS A 194 -23.94 4.00 -19.24
C HIS A 194 -23.32 3.31 -18.00
N SER A 195 -21.99 3.19 -17.97
CA SER A 195 -21.21 2.65 -16.85
C SER A 195 -20.71 3.74 -15.90
N ILE A 196 -20.96 5.04 -16.14
CA ILE A 196 -20.46 6.13 -15.27
C ILE A 196 -20.87 5.95 -13.80
N ASN A 197 -22.07 5.41 -13.57
CA ASN A 197 -22.61 5.17 -12.23
C ASN A 197 -22.33 3.77 -11.68
N LYS A 198 -21.72 2.87 -12.48
CA LYS A 198 -21.37 1.51 -12.05
C LYS A 198 -19.84 1.36 -12.06
N PRO A 199 -19.21 1.05 -10.92
CA PRO A 199 -17.77 0.88 -10.92
C PRO A 199 -17.37 -0.30 -11.82
N LEU A 200 -16.27 -0.13 -12.56
CA LEU A 200 -15.65 -1.21 -13.32
C LEU A 200 -14.89 -2.09 -12.32
N GLN A 201 -15.23 -3.37 -12.27
CA GLN A 201 -14.60 -4.34 -11.37
C GLN A 201 -14.10 -5.55 -12.14
N PHE A 202 -12.87 -5.96 -11.84
CA PHE A 202 -12.26 -7.18 -12.37
C PHE A 202 -11.16 -7.69 -11.45
N GLU A 203 -10.78 -8.96 -11.61
CA GLU A 203 -9.67 -9.58 -10.90
C GLU A 203 -8.68 -10.21 -11.88
N LEU A 204 -7.40 -10.06 -11.55
CA LEU A 204 -6.30 -10.74 -12.21
C LEU A 204 -5.67 -11.71 -11.23
N ILE A 205 -5.84 -13.00 -11.52
CA ILE A 205 -5.34 -14.10 -10.71
C ILE A 205 -4.07 -14.61 -11.37
N THR A 206 -2.95 -14.59 -10.66
CA THR A 206 -1.65 -15.03 -11.18
C THR A 206 -1.16 -16.25 -10.41
N LEU A 207 -0.77 -17.29 -11.14
CA LEU A 207 -0.12 -18.49 -10.61
C LEU A 207 1.06 -18.89 -11.50
N SER A 208 1.99 -19.67 -10.96
CA SER A 208 3.03 -20.33 -11.76
C SER A 208 2.81 -21.85 -11.79
N ALA A 209 3.07 -22.45 -12.94
CA ALA A 209 2.97 -23.88 -13.16
C ALA A 209 4.25 -24.41 -13.80
N PRO A 210 4.76 -25.60 -13.40
CA PRO A 210 6.01 -26.14 -13.92
C PRO A 210 5.97 -26.44 -15.42
N ASP A 211 4.80 -26.76 -15.96
CA ASP A 211 4.62 -27.19 -17.35
C ASP A 211 3.23 -26.81 -17.88
N LYS A 212 3.03 -26.96 -19.21
CA LYS A 212 1.79 -26.58 -19.91
C LYS A 212 0.58 -27.39 -19.49
N ALA A 213 0.72 -28.70 -19.24
CA ALA A 213 -0.38 -29.54 -18.81
C ALA A 213 -0.85 -29.15 -17.41
N THR A 214 0.09 -28.91 -16.50
CA THR A 214 -0.18 -28.40 -15.15
C THR A 214 -0.80 -27.02 -15.19
N ALA A 215 -0.32 -26.11 -16.05
CA ALA A 215 -0.89 -24.77 -16.24
C ALA A 215 -2.37 -24.84 -16.64
N ILE A 216 -2.71 -25.67 -17.63
CA ILE A 216 -4.10 -25.88 -18.08
C ILE A 216 -4.97 -26.42 -16.94
N ARG A 217 -4.47 -27.42 -16.20
CA ARG A 217 -5.19 -28.02 -15.06
C ARG A 217 -5.45 -27.00 -13.96
N MET A 218 -4.43 -26.24 -13.56
CA MET A 218 -4.56 -25.21 -12.52
C MET A 218 -5.52 -24.11 -12.95
N ALA A 219 -5.41 -23.62 -14.19
CA ALA A 219 -6.27 -22.55 -14.70
C ALA A 219 -7.76 -22.94 -14.76
N ARG A 220 -8.08 -24.15 -15.24
CA ARG A 220 -9.47 -24.63 -15.34
C ARG A 220 -10.13 -24.84 -13.97
N ASN A 221 -9.34 -25.27 -12.99
CA ASN A 221 -9.85 -25.69 -11.68
C ASN A 221 -9.71 -24.60 -10.62
N TRP A 222 -9.11 -23.45 -10.93
CA TRP A 222 -8.89 -22.41 -9.94
C TRP A 222 -10.21 -21.84 -9.43
N LYS A 223 -10.44 -21.97 -8.12
CA LYS A 223 -11.58 -21.39 -7.42
C LYS A 223 -11.07 -20.52 -6.28
N GLN A 224 -11.75 -19.41 -6.06
CA GLN A 224 -11.46 -18.56 -4.92
C GLN A 224 -12.09 -19.18 -3.68
N PRO A 225 -11.34 -19.37 -2.58
CA PRO A 225 -11.91 -19.83 -1.33
C PRO A 225 -12.84 -18.77 -0.74
N GLN A 226 -13.94 -19.21 -0.12
CA GLN A 226 -14.75 -18.34 0.72
C GLN A 226 -13.99 -18.11 2.02
N THR A 227 -13.30 -16.97 2.12
CA THR A 227 -12.61 -16.60 3.36
C THR A 227 -13.40 -15.51 4.04
N ALA A 228 -13.87 -15.78 5.26
CA ALA A 228 -14.42 -14.75 6.13
C ALA A 228 -13.27 -13.83 6.55
N THR A 229 -13.35 -12.56 6.17
CA THR A 229 -12.48 -11.53 6.72
C THR A 229 -12.89 -11.23 8.15
N LYS A 230 -11.99 -11.48 9.10
CA LYS A 230 -12.20 -11.10 10.50
C LYS A 230 -11.82 -9.62 10.67
N SER A 231 -12.63 -8.87 11.41
CA SER A 231 -12.27 -7.52 11.88
C SER A 231 -11.06 -7.59 12.81
N THR A 232 -10.25 -6.55 12.78
CA THR A 232 -9.06 -6.43 13.60
C THR A 232 -9.49 -6.14 15.04
N GLN A 233 -8.97 -6.90 16.00
CA GLN A 233 -9.21 -6.59 17.41
C GLN A 233 -8.26 -5.45 17.84
N PRO A 234 -8.77 -4.39 18.50
CA PRO A 234 -7.93 -3.32 19.01
C PRO A 234 -6.88 -3.85 19.98
N HIS A 235 -5.64 -3.39 19.82
CA HIS A 235 -4.57 -3.70 20.76
C HIS A 235 -4.56 -2.67 21.89
N VAL A 236 -5.10 -3.05 23.04
CA VAL A 236 -5.22 -2.18 24.23
C VAL A 236 -4.36 -2.71 25.36
N GLN A 237 -3.56 -1.85 25.96
CA GLN A 237 -2.75 -2.15 27.14
C GLN A 237 -3.17 -1.27 28.32
N PRO A 238 -3.30 -1.83 29.55
CA PRO A 238 -3.56 -1.03 30.73
C PRO A 238 -2.33 -0.22 31.13
N ALA A 239 -2.54 0.87 31.88
CA ALA A 239 -1.46 1.52 32.59
C ALA A 239 -0.68 0.52 33.47
N ASN A 240 0.64 0.64 33.53
CA ASN A 240 1.48 -0.14 34.44
C ASN A 240 1.92 0.73 35.63
N PRO A 241 1.31 0.60 36.82
CA PRO A 241 1.63 1.44 37.97
C PRO A 241 3.06 1.26 38.48
N LYS A 242 3.72 0.14 38.12
CA LYS A 242 5.10 -0.19 38.49
C LYS A 242 6.12 0.34 37.48
N ALA A 243 5.67 0.92 36.36
CA ALA A 243 6.56 1.49 35.37
C ALA A 243 7.46 2.56 36.00
N ARG A 244 8.73 2.58 35.60
CA ARG A 244 9.70 3.56 36.07
C ARG A 244 9.21 4.96 35.72
N ARG A 245 9.01 5.79 36.74
CA ARG A 245 8.56 7.17 36.56
C ARG A 245 9.74 8.08 36.29
N SER A 246 9.52 9.08 35.43
CA SER A 246 10.41 10.24 35.38
C SER A 246 10.30 10.98 36.72
N PHE A 247 11.44 11.34 37.30
CA PHE A 247 11.52 12.07 38.58
C PHE A 247 11.72 13.58 38.35
N VAL A 248 11.14 14.13 37.28
CA VAL A 248 11.20 15.57 37.03
C VAL A 248 10.30 16.27 38.04
N LEU A 249 10.85 17.25 38.73
CA LEU A 249 10.16 18.11 39.68
C LEU A 249 10.23 19.54 39.16
N ASP A 250 9.12 20.26 39.24
CA ASP A 250 9.04 21.68 38.94
C ASP A 250 8.31 22.39 40.10
N PRO A 251 8.81 23.53 40.58
CA PRO A 251 8.21 24.23 41.71
C PRO A 251 6.88 24.93 41.40
N HIS A 252 6.51 25.09 40.13
CA HIS A 252 5.31 25.82 39.68
C HIS A 252 4.27 24.92 39.01
N TYR A 253 4.67 23.75 38.49
CA TYR A 253 3.77 22.80 37.83
C TYR A 253 3.66 21.47 38.58
N ARG A 254 2.43 20.94 38.68
CA ARG A 254 2.21 19.54 39.05
C ARG A 254 2.62 18.64 37.88
N ILE A 255 3.66 17.84 38.08
CA ILE A 255 4.15 16.87 37.09
C ILE A 255 3.64 15.48 37.46
N GLU A 256 2.97 14.82 36.51
CA GLU A 256 2.57 13.42 36.63
C GLU A 256 3.23 12.59 35.53
N ALA A 257 4.02 11.60 35.93
CA ALA A 257 4.59 10.66 34.98
C ALA A 257 3.51 9.67 34.53
N LEU A 258 3.29 9.57 33.22
CA LEU A 258 2.42 8.56 32.63
C LEU A 258 2.86 7.15 33.06
N ALA A 259 1.90 6.33 33.47
CA ALA A 259 2.13 4.94 33.83
C ALA A 259 2.15 4.07 32.56
N LEU A 260 3.23 4.20 31.77
CA LEU A 260 3.37 3.54 30.47
C LEU A 260 3.33 2.01 30.62
N PRO A 261 2.64 1.27 29.74
CA PRO A 261 2.76 -0.18 29.69
C PRO A 261 4.17 -0.60 29.22
N GLU A 262 4.38 -1.86 28.87
CA GLU A 262 5.64 -2.35 28.28
C GLU A 262 5.83 -1.86 26.83
N ILE A 263 5.68 -0.55 26.63
CA ILE A 263 5.91 0.17 25.38
C ILE A 263 7.00 1.21 25.64
N ASN A 264 7.91 1.34 24.69
CA ASN A 264 8.80 2.48 24.66
C ASN A 264 8.17 3.54 23.75
N LEU A 265 7.48 4.51 24.34
CA LEU A 265 6.70 5.48 23.56
C LEU A 265 7.57 6.30 22.61
N PHE A 266 8.84 6.59 22.92
CA PHE A 266 9.72 7.45 22.10
C PHE A 266 8.93 8.55 21.38
N ALA A 267 8.18 9.34 22.17
CA ALA A 267 7.14 10.21 21.62
C ALA A 267 7.78 11.30 20.76
N THR A 268 7.30 11.46 19.53
CA THR A 268 7.78 12.44 18.56
C THR A 268 6.73 13.49 18.21
N GLY A 269 5.47 13.24 18.57
CA GLY A 269 4.36 14.18 18.39
C GLY A 269 3.14 13.72 19.17
N MET A 270 2.33 14.68 19.60
CA MET A 270 1.08 14.42 20.32
C MET A 270 0.08 15.55 20.12
N ASP A 271 -1.21 15.21 20.16
CA ASP A 271 -2.31 16.17 20.08
C ASP A 271 -3.61 15.54 20.61
N TRP A 272 -4.58 16.37 20.97
CA TRP A 272 -5.83 15.96 21.60
C TRP A 272 -6.88 15.57 20.55
N LEU A 273 -7.36 14.31 20.60
CA LEU A 273 -8.51 13.84 19.82
C LEU A 273 -9.83 14.32 20.41
N SER A 274 -9.88 14.39 21.73
CA SER A 274 -11.01 14.87 22.52
C SER A 274 -10.48 15.49 23.81
N LYS A 275 -11.38 15.93 24.70
CA LYS A 275 -11.02 16.43 26.03
C LYS A 275 -10.20 15.45 26.87
N ASP A 276 -10.36 14.13 26.65
CA ASP A 276 -9.80 13.07 27.48
C ASP A 276 -9.05 11.99 26.71
N GLN A 277 -8.91 12.14 25.38
CA GLN A 277 -8.16 11.23 24.52
C GLN A 277 -6.96 11.96 23.91
N LEU A 278 -5.76 11.52 24.27
CA LEU A 278 -4.50 12.05 23.74
C LEU A 278 -3.95 11.08 22.69
N ALA A 279 -3.74 11.56 21.46
CA ALA A 279 -3.03 10.81 20.43
C ALA A 279 -1.53 11.09 20.54
N ILE A 280 -0.71 10.04 20.43
CA ILE A 280 0.75 10.13 20.49
C ILE A 280 1.33 9.30 19.34
N CYS A 281 2.21 9.89 18.52
CA CYS A 281 3.03 9.12 17.59
C CYS A 281 4.40 8.81 18.18
N THR A 282 4.91 7.63 17.84
CA THR A 282 6.20 7.12 18.31
C THR A 282 7.20 7.13 17.16
N TYR A 283 8.47 7.35 17.51
CA TYR A 283 9.58 7.21 16.57
C TYR A 283 9.59 5.84 15.83
N THR A 284 9.12 4.78 16.48
CA THR A 284 9.03 3.43 15.92
C THR A 284 7.88 3.22 14.92
N GLY A 285 7.13 4.27 14.58
CA GLY A 285 6.10 4.18 13.54
C GLY A 285 4.76 3.70 14.04
N GLU A 286 4.42 3.95 15.31
CA GLU A 286 3.10 3.65 15.88
C GLU A 286 2.36 4.93 16.26
N VAL A 287 1.03 4.85 16.31
CA VAL A 287 0.17 5.86 16.95
C VAL A 287 -0.62 5.18 18.04
N TRP A 288 -0.60 5.78 19.22
CA TRP A 288 -1.32 5.32 20.41
C TRP A 288 -2.34 6.37 20.83
N ILE A 289 -3.54 5.92 21.18
CA ILE A 289 -4.53 6.74 21.88
C ILE A 289 -4.44 6.40 23.36
N VAL A 290 -4.14 7.41 24.17
CA VAL A 290 -4.24 7.35 25.62
C VAL A 290 -5.65 7.77 26.00
N GLU A 291 -6.45 6.81 26.44
CA GLU A 291 -7.81 7.04 26.92
C GLU A 291 -7.78 7.49 28.39
N LYS A 292 -8.71 8.38 28.77
CA LYS A 292 -8.74 9.03 30.09
C LYS A 292 -7.45 9.78 30.44
N ALA A 293 -6.81 10.40 29.44
CA ALA A 293 -5.49 11.02 29.57
C ALA A 293 -5.44 12.21 30.54
N THR A 294 -6.58 12.83 30.87
CA THR A 294 -6.69 13.90 31.87
C THR A 294 -7.11 13.41 33.27
N GLY A 295 -7.33 12.11 33.43
CA GLY A 295 -7.73 11.48 34.69
C GLY A 295 -6.54 10.90 35.47
N PRO A 296 -6.80 10.13 36.53
CA PRO A 296 -5.74 9.46 37.28
C PRO A 296 -4.91 8.54 36.37
N VAL A 297 -3.58 8.66 36.43
CA VAL A 297 -2.63 7.88 35.61
C VAL A 297 -2.82 6.37 35.65
N LYS A 298 -3.37 5.82 36.75
CA LYS A 298 -3.66 4.38 36.90
C LYS A 298 -4.87 3.91 36.10
N GLU A 299 -5.77 4.82 35.70
CA GLU A 299 -6.97 4.51 34.94
C GLU A 299 -6.78 4.58 33.42
N MET A 300 -5.63 5.11 32.98
CA MET A 300 -5.33 5.27 31.56
C MET A 300 -5.24 3.93 30.84
N LYS A 301 -5.71 3.92 29.59
CA LYS A 301 -5.57 2.79 28.68
C LYS A 301 -4.86 3.25 27.41
N TYR A 302 -3.95 2.43 26.91
CA TYR A 302 -3.14 2.72 25.73
C TYR A 302 -3.60 1.81 24.61
N ARG A 303 -4.36 2.37 23.66
CA ARG A 303 -4.85 1.65 22.49
C ARG A 303 -3.99 1.98 21.29
N ARG A 304 -3.42 0.98 20.62
CA ARG A 304 -2.68 1.20 19.37
C ARG A 304 -3.68 1.47 18.25
N PHE A 305 -3.65 2.69 17.73
CA PHE A 305 -4.49 3.13 16.62
C PHE A 305 -3.91 2.74 15.28
N ALA A 306 -2.60 2.90 15.08
CA ALA A 306 -1.93 2.59 13.82
C ALA A 306 -0.50 2.11 14.06
N ARG A 307 0.07 1.42 13.07
CA ARG A 307 1.47 0.99 13.06
C ARG A 307 2.04 0.87 11.65
N GLY A 308 3.36 0.90 11.54
CA GLY A 308 4.08 0.66 10.28
C GLY A 308 4.41 1.93 9.50
N MET A 309 4.32 3.10 10.14
CA MET A 309 4.71 4.37 9.53
C MET A 309 6.23 4.55 9.58
N ASN A 310 6.80 5.22 8.58
CA ASN A 310 8.24 5.46 8.52
C ASN A 310 8.63 6.68 9.37
N GLU A 311 9.02 6.41 10.63
CA GLU A 311 9.56 7.39 11.58
C GLU A 311 8.72 8.70 11.64
N PRO A 312 7.46 8.67 12.12
CA PRO A 312 6.65 9.88 12.23
C PRO A 312 7.29 10.85 13.23
N MET A 313 7.39 12.12 12.85
CA MET A 313 8.06 13.19 13.61
C MET A 313 7.13 14.30 14.08
N GLY A 314 5.83 14.14 13.87
CA GLY A 314 4.83 15.11 14.28
C GLY A 314 3.43 14.54 14.10
N LEU A 315 2.52 15.01 14.96
CA LEU A 315 1.11 14.62 14.96
C LEU A 315 0.26 15.87 15.08
N LEU A 316 -0.76 15.97 14.23
CA LEU A 316 -1.79 17.00 14.30
C LEU A 316 -3.18 16.34 14.24
N VAL A 317 -4.04 16.65 15.19
CA VAL A 317 -5.46 16.35 15.11
C VAL A 317 -6.18 17.54 14.48
N LYS A 318 -6.85 17.29 13.36
CA LYS A 318 -7.66 18.31 12.69
C LYS A 318 -8.92 17.68 12.13
N ASP A 319 -10.07 18.31 12.40
CA ASP A 319 -11.40 17.84 11.97
C ASP A 319 -11.67 16.37 12.36
N GLY A 320 -11.22 15.99 13.56
CA GLY A 320 -11.34 14.62 14.10
C GLY A 320 -10.42 13.58 13.44
N LYS A 321 -9.49 14.01 12.58
CA LYS A 321 -8.55 13.13 11.87
C LYS A 321 -7.11 13.37 12.31
N ILE A 322 -6.34 12.29 12.39
CA ILE A 322 -4.92 12.34 12.74
C ILE A 322 -4.10 12.53 11.47
N HIS A 323 -3.23 13.51 11.46
CA HIS A 323 -2.24 13.77 10.42
C HIS A 323 -0.85 13.51 10.99
N LEU A 324 -0.02 12.79 10.25
CA LEU A 324 1.33 12.41 10.63
C LEU A 324 2.33 12.98 9.64
N GLY A 325 3.32 13.72 10.14
CA GLY A 325 4.51 14.06 9.36
C GLY A 325 5.45 12.86 9.36
N ASN A 326 5.40 12.03 8.32
CA ASN A 326 6.36 10.95 8.10
C ASN A 326 7.51 11.47 7.23
N LYS A 327 8.66 10.79 7.26
CA LYS A 327 9.84 11.19 6.47
C LYS A 327 9.55 11.40 4.98
N ALA A 328 8.72 10.55 4.38
CA ALA A 328 8.44 10.58 2.94
C ALA A 328 7.12 11.27 2.56
N GLU A 329 6.24 11.56 3.53
CA GLU A 329 4.91 12.11 3.24
C GLU A 329 4.18 12.63 4.49
N LEU A 330 3.23 13.54 4.27
CA LEU A 330 2.14 13.79 5.20
C LEU A 330 1.04 12.75 4.98
N THR A 331 0.76 11.93 5.99
CA THR A 331 -0.28 10.90 5.93
C THR A 331 -1.43 11.23 6.87
N ARG A 332 -2.66 11.11 6.40
CA ARG A 332 -3.87 11.23 7.21
C ARG A 332 -4.45 9.86 7.51
N LEU A 333 -4.73 9.60 8.78
CA LEU A 333 -5.28 8.35 9.27
C LEU A 333 -6.77 8.47 9.53
N ALA A 334 -7.52 7.41 9.21
CA ALA A 334 -8.92 7.27 9.58
C ALA A 334 -9.25 5.82 9.93
N ASP A 335 -10.13 5.67 10.91
CA ASP A 335 -10.86 4.46 11.23
C ASP A 335 -12.24 4.58 10.55
N THR A 336 -12.49 3.73 9.56
CA THR A 336 -13.64 3.81 8.66
C THR A 336 -14.73 2.81 9.01
N ASP A 337 -14.44 1.80 9.82
CA ASP A 337 -15.41 0.84 10.35
C ASP A 337 -15.72 1.03 11.85
N ASN A 338 -15.06 1.99 12.49
CA ASN A 338 -15.18 2.36 13.90
C ASN A 338 -14.78 1.23 14.85
N ASP A 339 -13.83 0.37 14.45
CA ASP A 339 -13.32 -0.69 15.32
C ASP A 339 -12.28 -0.18 16.34
N GLY A 340 -11.83 1.07 16.22
CA GLY A 340 -10.81 1.68 17.06
C GLY A 340 -9.39 1.55 16.52
N VAL A 341 -9.22 1.08 15.29
CA VAL A 341 -7.94 0.95 14.58
C VAL A 341 -8.02 1.69 13.25
N ALA A 342 -6.97 2.44 12.90
CA ALA A 342 -6.89 3.06 11.59
C ALA A 342 -6.82 2.00 10.50
N ASP A 343 -7.72 2.08 9.53
CA ASP A 343 -7.73 1.22 8.35
C ASP A 343 -7.52 1.99 7.04
N LEU A 344 -7.52 3.31 7.07
CA LEU A 344 -7.31 4.17 5.91
C LEU A 344 -6.13 5.12 6.17
N PHE A 345 -5.18 5.11 5.24
CA PHE A 345 -3.93 5.87 5.29
C PHE A 345 -3.83 6.68 4.00
N GLU A 346 -4.27 7.93 4.04
CA GLU A 346 -4.32 8.81 2.86
C GLU A 346 -3.03 9.63 2.77
N ARG A 347 -2.36 9.60 1.62
CA ARG A 347 -1.23 10.48 1.34
C ARG A 347 -1.75 11.88 0.99
N VAL A 348 -1.58 12.82 1.91
CA VAL A 348 -2.03 14.21 1.76
C VAL A 348 -1.02 15.02 0.95
N CYS A 349 0.27 14.83 1.19
CA CYS A 349 1.36 15.52 0.52
C CYS A 349 2.61 14.65 0.50
N SER A 350 3.39 14.73 -0.58
CA SER A 350 4.72 14.11 -0.70
C SER A 350 5.58 14.96 -1.63
N ASP A 351 5.52 16.28 -1.46
CA ASP A 351 6.17 17.25 -2.35
C ASP A 351 7.66 17.47 -2.00
N TRP A 352 8.15 16.79 -0.97
CA TRP A 352 9.56 16.75 -0.60
C TRP A 352 10.15 15.35 -0.87
N ASP A 353 11.44 15.32 -1.18
CA ASP A 353 12.16 14.08 -1.45
C ASP A 353 12.59 13.38 -0.16
N TYR A 354 12.72 12.06 -0.22
CA TYR A 354 13.30 11.23 0.83
C TYR A 354 14.44 10.39 0.25
N THR A 355 15.65 10.60 0.77
CA THR A 355 16.86 9.96 0.23
C THR A 355 17.14 8.57 0.80
N GLY A 356 16.37 8.12 1.80
CA GLY A 356 16.67 6.89 2.54
C GLY A 356 17.67 7.08 3.68
N SER A 357 18.32 8.24 3.79
CA SER A 357 19.27 8.51 4.87
C SER A 357 18.59 8.65 6.22
N TYR A 358 19.25 8.13 7.25
CA TYR A 358 18.79 8.21 8.64
C TYR A 358 18.58 9.67 9.08
N ASN A 359 19.48 10.57 8.69
CA ASN A 359 19.46 11.99 9.07
C ASN A 359 18.63 12.87 8.12
N SER A 360 17.84 12.27 7.22
CA SER A 360 16.91 13.04 6.39
C SER A 360 15.67 13.38 7.19
N PHE A 361 15.62 14.62 7.68
CA PHE A 361 14.46 15.22 8.32
C PHE A 361 14.00 16.38 7.42
N SER A 362 12.78 16.28 6.92
CA SER A 362 12.12 17.25 6.03
C SER A 362 11.28 18.25 6.81
#